data_AF-A0A356A4K7-F1
#
_entry.id   AF-A0A356A4K7-F1
#
_cell.length_a   1.000
_cell.length_b   1.000
_cell.length_c   1.000
_cell.angle_alpha   90.00
_cell.angle_beta   90.00
_cell.angle_gamma   90.00
#
_symmetry.space_group_name_H-M   'P 1'
#
loop_
_entity.id
_entity.type
_entity.pdbx_description
1 polymer ?
#
loop_
_entity_poly.entity_id
_entity_poly.type
_entity_poly.pdbx_seq_one_letter_code
_entity_poly.pdbx_strand_id
1 'polypeptide(L)' 'MRDVYIGPLSKESFRVHLIRALLDWCEDEGFTPYVAISVDDACVVPQEYVNPDNTIVLCVSTLATRD' A
#
# COMPACT_ATOMS: atom_id res chain seq x y z
N MET A 1 -19.06 18.07 13.13
CA MET A 1 -17.98 17.32 12.47
C MET A 1 -16.69 17.91 13.01
N ARG A 2 -16.06 17.28 14.00
CA ARG A 2 -14.82 17.78 14.59
C ARG A 2 -13.71 17.39 13.64
N ASP A 3 -12.88 18.36 13.25
CA ASP A 3 -11.68 18.12 12.48
C ASP A 3 -10.79 17.14 13.25
N VAL A 4 -10.82 15.86 12.86
CA VAL A 4 -9.94 14.84 13.43
C VAL A 4 -8.56 15.10 12.83
N TYR A 5 -7.74 15.83 13.57
CA TYR A 5 -6.34 16.03 13.23
C TYR A 5 -5.51 14.88 13.78
N ILE A 6 -5.05 13.98 12.90
CA ILE A 6 -4.15 12.89 13.25
C ILE A 6 -2.69 13.38 13.08
N GLY A 7 -2.11 13.82 14.20
CA GLY A 7 -0.83 14.53 14.26
C GLY A 7 0.51 13.82 14.00
N PRO A 8 0.64 12.53 13.58
CA PRO A 8 1.94 11.95 13.25
C PRO A 8 2.10 11.52 11.79
N LEU A 9 1.34 12.05 10.82
CA LEU A 9 1.45 11.68 9.40
C LEU A 9 2.89 11.76 8.83
N SER A 10 3.75 12.60 9.40
CA SER A 10 5.17 12.73 9.02
C SER A 10 6.12 11.75 9.72
N LYS A 11 5.66 10.98 10.70
CA LYS A 11 6.50 9.93 11.33
C LYS A 11 6.47 8.68 10.47
N GLU A 12 7.66 8.19 10.12
CA GLU A 12 7.84 6.97 9.32
C GLU A 12 7.10 5.77 9.93
N SER A 13 7.13 5.64 11.26
CA SER A 13 6.40 4.59 11.95
C SER A 13 4.88 4.70 11.78
N PHE A 14 4.31 5.90 11.67
CA PHE A 14 2.87 6.09 11.52
C PHE A 14 2.38 5.80 10.10
N ARG A 15 3.21 6.07 9.08
CA ARG A 15 2.88 5.78 7.68
C ARG A 15 2.51 4.31 7.46
N VAL A 16 3.28 3.40 8.06
CA VAL A 16 3.03 1.95 7.97
C VAL A 16 1.67 1.58 8.59
N HIS A 17 1.30 2.19 9.71
CA HIS A 17 0.01 1.92 10.36
C HIS A 17 -1.16 2.45 9.54
N LEU A 18 -1.01 3.63 8.92
CA LEU A 18 -2.04 4.19 8.05
C LEU A 18 -2.28 3.30 6.83
N ILE A 19 -1.22 2.80 6.19
CA ILE A 19 -1.32 1.88 5.05
C ILE A 19 -2.07 0.62 5.49
N ARG A 20 -1.68 -0.01 6.61
CA ARG A 20 -2.37 -1.20 7.14
C ARG A 20 -3.86 -0.94 7.38
N ALA A 21 -4.21 0.14 8.07
CA ALA A 21 -5.60 0.47 8.36
C ALA A 21 -6.45 0.66 7.09
N LEU A 22 -5.89 1.22 6.02
CA LEU A 22 -6.58 1.36 4.74
C LEU A 22 -6.76 0.02 4.02
N LEU A 23 -5.75 -0.85 4.07
CA LEU A 23 -5.84 -2.19 3.48
C LEU A 23 -6.87 -3.05 4.21
N ASP A 24 -6.83 -3.05 5.54
CA ASP A 24 -7.78 -3.77 6.40
C ASP A 24 -9.22 -3.29 6.12
N TRP A 25 -9.44 -1.97 6.07
CA TRP A 25 -10.75 -1.41 5.74
C TRP A 25 -11.22 -1.81 4.33
N CYS A 26 -10.33 -1.81 3.34
CA CYS A 26 -10.68 -2.26 1.98
C CYS A 26 -11.19 -3.71 1.98
N GLU A 27 -10.53 -4.62 2.70
CA GLU A 27 -10.97 -6.01 2.79
C GLU A 27 -12.27 -6.17 3.59
N ASP A 28 -12.43 -5.46 4.70
CA ASP A 28 -13.65 -5.48 5.52
C ASP A 28 -14.90 -5.04 4.74
N GLU A 29 -14.75 -4.07 3.83
CA GLU A 29 -15.83 -3.61 2.94
C GLU A 29 -16.02 -4.50 1.70
N GLY A 30 -15.24 -5.57 1.55
CA GLY A 30 -15.33 -6.52 0.44
C GLY A 30 -14.63 -6.06 -0.84
N PHE A 31 -13.74 -5.06 -0.77
CA PHE A 31 -12.87 -4.68 -1.88
C PHE A 31 -11.61 -5.54 -1.95
N THR A 32 -11.00 -5.59 -3.13
CA THR A 32 -9.67 -6.19 -3.30
C THR A 32 -8.60 -5.09 -3.26
N PRO A 33 -7.70 -5.07 -2.26
CA PRO A 33 -6.71 -4.02 -2.16
C PRO A 33 -5.58 -4.15 -3.19
N TYR A 34 -5.26 -3.02 -3.84
CA TYR A 34 -4.13 -2.86 -4.75
C TYR A 34 -3.25 -1.69 -4.32
N VAL A 35 -1.94 -1.82 -4.49
CA VAL A 35 -0.97 -0.77 -4.18
C VAL A 35 -0.14 -0.46 -5.41
N ALA A 36 -0.10 0.83 -5.78
CA ALA A 36 0.82 1.33 -6.78
C ALA A 36 2.14 1.75 -6.11
N ILE A 37 3.25 1.27 -6.67
CA ILE A 37 4.60 1.46 -6.13
C ILE A 37 5.42 2.15 -7.21
N SER A 38 6.11 3.23 -6.86
CA SER A 38 7.21 3.75 -7.68
C SER A 38 8.46 2.94 -7.37
N VAL A 39 9.01 2.31 -8.40
CA VAL A 39 10.12 1.36 -8.29
C VAL A 39 11.43 2.13 -8.35
N ASP A 40 12.29 1.87 -7.37
CA ASP A 40 13.65 2.36 -7.29
C ASP A 40 14.65 1.21 -7.04
N ASP A 41 15.93 1.54 -6.91
CA ASP A 41 17.01 0.55 -6.72
C ASP A 41 16.90 -0.25 -5.41
N ALA A 42 16.08 0.20 -4.45
CA ALA A 42 15.84 -0.53 -3.21
C ALA A 42 14.68 -1.54 -3.34
N CYS A 43 13.88 -1.45 -4.40
CA CYS A 43 12.73 -2.32 -4.62
C CYS A 43 13.15 -3.68 -5.20
N VAL A 44 12.76 -4.76 -4.50
CA VAL A 44 12.89 -6.13 -5.02
C VAL A 44 11.52 -6.56 -5.54
N VAL A 45 11.33 -6.45 -6.86
CA VAL A 45 10.11 -6.82 -7.58
C VAL A 45 10.45 -7.54 -8.88
N PRO A 46 9.54 -8.34 -9.46
CA PRO A 46 9.74 -8.91 -10.78
C PRO A 46 9.73 -7.79 -11.83
N GLN A 47 10.90 -7.53 -12.40
CA GLN A 47 11.14 -6.36 -13.26
C GLN A 47 10.36 -6.42 -14.57
N GLU A 48 9.99 -7.62 -15.02
CA GLU A 48 9.18 -7.85 -16.22
C GLU A 48 7.77 -7.28 -16.14
N TYR A 49 7.25 -7.00 -14.93
CA TYR A 49 5.93 -6.42 -14.71
C TYR A 49 5.98 -4.92 -14.36
N VAL A 50 7.17 -4.31 -14.37
CA VAL A 50 7.32 -2.86 -14.13
C VAL A 50 6.96 -2.10 -15.40
N ASN A 51 6.11 -1.09 -15.27
CA ASN A 51 5.68 -0.22 -16.36
C ASN A 51 6.83 0.68 -16.84
N PRO A 52 6.77 1.21 -18.08
CA PRO A 52 7.79 2.11 -18.61
C PRO A 52 8.03 3.40 -17.81
N ASP A 53 7.10 3.78 -16.93
CA ASP A 53 7.20 4.94 -16.03
C ASP A 53 7.77 4.59 -14.64
N ASN A 54 8.40 3.42 -14.51
CA ASN A 54 8.93 2.86 -13.26
C ASN A 54 7.86 2.69 -12.18
N THR A 55 6.64 2.30 -12.56
CA THR A 55 5.58 1.94 -11.61
C THR A 55 5.24 0.46 -11.69
N ILE A 56 4.79 -0.12 -10.59
CA ILE A 56 4.16 -1.44 -10.56
C ILE A 56 2.91 -1.39 -9.68
N VAL A 57 1.86 -2.10 -10.07
CA VAL A 57 0.65 -2.25 -9.25
C VAL A 57 0.55 -3.70 -8.81
N LEU A 58 0.48 -3.91 -7.50
CA LEU A 58 0.39 -5.24 -6.89
C LEU A 58 -0.95 -5.40 -6.19
N CYS A 59 -1.58 -6.55 -6.38
CA CYS A 59 -2.65 -7.00 -5.49
C CYS A 59 -2.01 -7.44 -4.17
N VAL A 60 -2.44 -6.85 -3.07
CA VAL A 60 -1.90 -7.14 -1.73
C VAL A 60 -2.93 -7.81 -0.83
N SER A 61 -3.99 -8.35 -1.42
CA SER A 61 -5.01 -9.06 -0.66
C SER A 61 -4.45 -10.31 0.00
N THR A 62 -5.01 -10.67 1.15
CA THR A 62 -4.73 -11.92 1.86
C THR A 62 -4.97 -13.18 1.00
N LEU A 63 -5.82 -13.10 -0.03
CA LEU A 63 -6.05 -14.20 -0.98
C LEU A 63 -5.01 -14.28 -2.11
N ALA A 64 -4.26 -13.20 -2.35
CA ALA A 64 -3.29 -13.09 -3.45
C ALA A 64 -1.83 -13.19 -2.95
N THR A 65 -1.62 -13.21 -1.64
CA THR A 65 -0.30 -13.18 -0.99
C THR A 65 -0.08 -14.45 -0.15
N ARG A 66 1.20 -14.79 0.08
CA ARG A 66 1.64 -15.92 0.92
C ARG A 66 2.94 -15.53 1.61
N ASP A 67 3.13 -15.99 2.85
CA ASP A 67 4.36 -15.82 3.63
C ASP A 67 5.51 -16.71 3.11
#